data_AF-A0A6J1WNG0-F1
#
_entry.id   AF-A0A6J1WNG0-F1
#
_cell.length_a   1.000
_cell.length_b   1.000
_cell.length_c   1.000
_cell.angle_alpha   90.00
_cell.angle_beta   90.00
_cell.angle_gamma   90.00
#
_symmetry.space_group_name_H-M   'P 1'
#
loop_
_entity.id
_entity.type
_entity.pdbx_description
1 polymer ?
#
loop_
_entity_poly.entity_id
_entity_poly.type
_entity_poly.pdbx_seq_one_letter_code
_entity_poly.pdbx_strand_id
1 'polypeptide(L)'
;YIYGCVGQDELAAFYRDAAVALVTPLRDGMNLVAKEFVACQINTPPGVLIVSPFAGAGEMMHEALICNPYELDDAAEVIHRALIMPEDERTVRMNNLRRREQLNDVDSWMKSFLKAMDSLEEEADDIGATSMQPVTIDDFDEYLSKYIGYTQKLALMLDYDGTLAPIAPHPDLATLPLETKHTLQRLSNMSDVYIAIISGRNVDNVKNMVSLFDLCRPYLIFNFRVVYTYFKYTIGT
;
A
#
# COMPACT_ATOMS: atom_id res chain seq x y z
N TYR A 1 16.76 14.81 -12.17
CA TYR A 1 16.50 13.81 -11.11
C TYR A 1 16.83 14.46 -9.78
N ILE A 2 15.89 14.51 -8.84
CA ILE A 2 16.14 15.02 -7.48
C ILE A 2 16.41 13.79 -6.61
N TYR A 3 17.58 13.72 -6.00
CA TYR A 3 17.94 12.62 -5.09
C TYR A 3 17.71 13.09 -3.65
N GLY A 4 16.62 12.65 -3.03
CA GLY A 4 16.21 13.07 -1.69
C GLY A 4 14.71 12.95 -1.46
N CYS A 5 14.23 13.42 -0.31
CA CYS A 5 12.81 13.51 0.00
C CYS A 5 12.26 14.88 -0.42
N VAL A 6 11.09 14.89 -1.03
CA VAL A 6 10.33 16.11 -1.38
C VAL A 6 9.15 16.20 -0.42
N GLY A 7 8.88 17.40 0.11
CA GLY A 7 7.73 17.62 0.98
C GLY A 7 6.41 17.38 0.24
N GLN A 8 5.34 17.01 0.95
CA GLN A 8 4.06 16.71 0.32
C GLN A 8 3.49 17.89 -0.49
N ASP A 9 3.59 19.11 0.05
CA ASP A 9 3.13 20.32 -0.63
C ASP A 9 3.93 20.61 -1.91
N GLU A 10 5.23 20.39 -1.86
CA GLU A 10 6.14 20.59 -3.00
C GLU A 10 5.90 19.52 -4.08
N LEU A 11 5.66 18.26 -3.68
CA LEU A 11 5.30 17.19 -4.59
C LEU A 11 3.94 17.46 -5.27
N ALA A 12 2.94 17.93 -4.52
CA ALA A 12 1.65 18.33 -5.08
C ALA A 12 1.78 19.50 -6.05
N ALA A 13 2.67 20.46 -5.78
CA ALA A 13 3.00 21.53 -6.72
C ALA A 13 3.64 20.99 -8.00
N PHE A 14 4.62 20.07 -7.90
CA PHE A 14 5.19 19.41 -9.07
C PHE A 14 4.16 18.66 -9.89
N TYR A 15 3.27 17.91 -9.24
CA TYR A 15 2.18 17.23 -9.95
C TYR A 15 1.30 18.24 -10.67
N ARG A 16 0.88 19.31 -9.99
CA ARG A 16 -0.01 20.33 -10.57
C ARG A 16 0.59 21.04 -11.79
N ASP A 17 1.89 21.30 -11.78
CA ASP A 17 2.58 22.00 -12.87
C ASP A 17 3.11 21.07 -13.97
N ALA A 18 3.16 19.75 -13.73
CA ALA A 18 3.67 18.79 -14.71
C ALA A 18 2.72 18.64 -15.91
N ALA A 19 3.27 18.88 -17.11
CA ALA A 19 2.54 18.67 -18.36
C ALA A 19 2.29 17.19 -18.67
N VAL A 20 3.19 16.30 -18.24
CA VAL A 20 3.09 14.85 -18.41
C VAL A 20 3.62 14.15 -17.16
N ALA A 21 2.87 13.17 -16.65
CA ALA A 21 3.36 12.21 -15.66
C ALA A 21 3.61 10.86 -16.32
N LEU A 22 4.83 10.36 -16.19
CA LEU A 22 5.25 9.07 -16.73
C LEU A 22 5.42 8.07 -15.57
N VAL A 23 4.47 7.15 -15.45
CA VAL A 23 4.45 6.11 -14.42
C VAL A 23 4.69 4.76 -15.07
N THR A 24 5.96 4.37 -15.22
CA THR A 24 6.36 3.18 -16.00
C THR A 24 7.02 2.07 -15.19
N PRO A 25 6.44 1.60 -14.06
CA PRO A 25 7.01 0.47 -13.34
C PRO A 25 6.93 -0.82 -14.18
N LEU A 26 7.93 -1.68 -14.05
CA LEU A 26 7.96 -3.01 -14.68
C LEU A 26 6.95 -3.99 -14.05
N ARG A 27 6.51 -3.72 -12.82
CA ARG A 27 5.48 -4.45 -12.07
C ARG A 27 5.03 -3.61 -10.88
N ASP A 28 3.76 -3.41 -10.63
CA ASP A 28 3.30 -2.65 -9.47
C ASP A 28 1.88 -3.08 -9.11
N GLY A 29 1.62 -3.36 -7.83
CA GLY A 29 0.31 -3.79 -7.38
C GLY A 29 -0.72 -2.68 -7.55
N MET A 30 -0.40 -1.49 -7.03
CA MET A 30 -1.20 -0.28 -7.22
C MET A 30 -0.26 0.92 -7.19
N ASN A 31 -0.38 1.80 -8.19
CA ASN A 31 0.45 2.99 -8.24
C ASN A 31 -0.32 4.21 -7.74
N LEU A 32 -0.07 4.60 -6.48
CA LEU A 32 -0.71 5.76 -5.88
C LEU A 32 -0.20 7.08 -6.45
N VAL A 33 1.04 7.12 -6.95
CA VAL A 33 1.60 8.33 -7.61
C VAL A 33 0.75 8.72 -8.84
N ALA A 34 0.27 7.74 -9.61
CA ALA A 34 -0.67 7.99 -10.70
C ALA A 34 -1.98 8.63 -10.21
N LYS A 35 -2.53 8.15 -9.09
CA LYS A 35 -3.76 8.67 -8.46
C LYS A 35 -3.56 10.08 -7.91
N GLU A 36 -2.45 10.31 -7.21
CA GLU A 36 -2.05 11.61 -6.67
C GLU A 36 -1.87 12.65 -7.78
N PHE A 37 -1.20 12.28 -8.88
CA PHE A 37 -1.08 13.14 -10.05
C PHE A 37 -2.45 13.56 -10.56
N VAL A 38 -3.35 12.60 -10.84
CA VAL A 38 -4.72 12.85 -11.30
C VAL A 38 -5.48 13.76 -10.34
N ALA A 39 -5.36 13.54 -9.03
CA ALA A 39 -6.00 14.38 -8.01
C ALA A 39 -5.48 15.83 -8.03
N CYS A 40 -4.20 16.04 -8.35
CA CYS A 40 -3.57 17.35 -8.40
C CYS A 40 -3.82 18.13 -9.70
N GLN A 41 -4.35 17.49 -10.75
CA GLN A 41 -4.63 18.11 -12.05
C GLN A 41 -5.91 18.98 -12.02
N ILE A 42 -5.78 20.16 -11.43
CA ILE A 42 -6.84 21.17 -11.32
C ILE A 42 -6.67 22.37 -12.27
N ASN A 43 -5.50 22.46 -12.93
CA ASN A 43 -5.19 23.54 -13.86
C ASN A 43 -5.79 23.27 -15.26
N THR A 44 -5.90 24.34 -16.04
CA THR A 44 -6.31 24.29 -17.45
C THR A 44 -5.20 24.88 -18.33
N PRO A 45 -4.70 24.15 -19.34
CA PRO A 45 -5.01 22.76 -19.66
C PRO A 45 -4.43 21.80 -18.59
N PRO A 46 -5.08 20.65 -18.32
CA PRO A 46 -4.50 19.63 -17.45
C PRO A 46 -3.33 18.92 -18.15
N GLY A 47 -2.45 18.33 -17.34
CA GLY A 47 -1.41 17.42 -17.77
C GLY A 47 -1.94 16.06 -18.25
N VAL A 48 -1.07 15.25 -18.83
CA VAL A 48 -1.38 13.91 -19.35
C VAL A 48 -0.75 12.83 -18.49
N LEU A 49 -1.53 11.82 -18.10
CA LEU A 49 -1.01 10.64 -17.41
C LEU A 49 -0.64 9.56 -18.44
N ILE A 50 0.60 9.06 -18.35
CA ILE A 50 1.07 7.86 -19.01
C ILE A 50 1.33 6.80 -17.93
N VAL A 51 0.77 5.60 -18.09
CA VAL A 51 0.88 4.53 -17.10
C VAL A 51 1.28 3.20 -17.74
N SER A 52 2.09 2.43 -17.02
CA SER A 52 2.43 1.06 -17.38
C SER A 52 1.22 0.13 -17.29
N PRO A 53 1.01 -0.79 -18.24
CA PRO A 53 0.00 -1.83 -18.10
C PRO A 53 0.33 -2.81 -16.96
N PHE A 54 1.57 -2.80 -16.46
CA PHE A 54 2.02 -3.66 -15.37
C PHE A 54 1.80 -3.04 -13.98
N ALA A 55 1.19 -1.85 -13.91
CA ALA A 55 0.70 -1.28 -12.66
C ALA A 55 -0.80 -1.56 -12.52
N GLY A 56 -1.29 -1.88 -11.33
CA GLY A 56 -2.74 -1.97 -11.10
C GLY A 56 -3.49 -0.67 -11.42
N ALA A 57 -2.82 0.49 -11.37
CA ALA A 57 -3.38 1.74 -11.87
C ALA A 57 -3.63 1.70 -13.39
N GLY A 58 -2.77 1.05 -14.17
CA GLY A 58 -2.93 0.88 -15.62
C GLY A 58 -4.11 -0.02 -16.00
N GLU A 59 -4.50 -0.95 -15.12
CA GLU A 59 -5.71 -1.76 -15.30
C GLU A 59 -7.00 -0.98 -14.98
N MET A 60 -6.93 0.08 -14.17
CA MET A 60 -8.12 0.83 -13.71
C MET A 60 -8.33 2.17 -14.44
N MET A 61 -7.25 2.82 -14.86
CA MET A 61 -7.24 4.18 -15.43
C MET A 61 -7.20 4.16 -16.95
N HIS A 62 -8.23 3.60 -17.59
CA HIS A 62 -8.27 3.41 -19.05
C HIS A 62 -8.18 4.71 -19.87
N GLU A 63 -8.46 5.86 -19.26
CA GLU A 63 -8.36 7.16 -19.91
C GLU A 63 -6.92 7.73 -19.93
N ALA A 64 -5.99 7.12 -19.19
CA ALA A 64 -4.56 7.39 -19.31
C ALA A 64 -3.99 6.82 -20.63
N LEU A 65 -2.83 7.31 -21.05
CA LEU A 65 -2.08 6.65 -22.12
C LEU A 65 -1.35 5.44 -21.54
N ILE A 66 -1.50 4.28 -22.17
CA ILE A 66 -0.80 3.06 -21.76
C ILE A 66 0.54 3.00 -22.48
N CYS A 67 1.62 2.74 -21.74
CA CYS A 67 2.96 2.62 -22.27
C CYS A 67 3.62 1.35 -21.74
N ASN A 68 4.02 0.44 -22.64
CA ASN A 68 4.79 -0.74 -22.27
C ASN A 68 6.28 -0.34 -22.08
N PRO A 69 6.84 -0.40 -20.86
CA PRO A 69 8.23 -0.02 -20.62
C PRO A 69 9.27 -0.90 -21.32
N TYR A 70 8.89 -2.07 -21.84
CA TYR A 70 9.80 -2.95 -22.59
C TYR A 70 9.91 -2.58 -24.07
N GLU A 71 9.00 -1.77 -24.61
CA GLU A 71 8.94 -1.35 -26.01
C GLU A 71 9.34 0.12 -26.12
N LEU A 72 10.64 0.37 -26.30
CA LEU A 72 11.19 1.73 -26.25
C LEU A 72 10.67 2.65 -27.37
N ASP A 73 10.47 2.10 -28.58
CA ASP A 73 9.96 2.87 -29.71
C ASP A 73 8.50 3.30 -29.47
N ASP A 74 7.66 2.38 -29.01
CA ASP A 74 6.27 2.68 -28.64
C ASP A 74 6.20 3.65 -27.46
N ALA A 75 7.09 3.50 -26.47
CA ALA A 75 7.19 4.43 -25.36
C ALA A 75 7.52 5.85 -25.82
N ALA A 76 8.44 6.00 -26.78
CA ALA A 76 8.79 7.28 -27.36
C ALA A 76 7.59 7.92 -28.08
N GLU A 77 6.83 7.14 -28.86
CA GLU A 77 5.62 7.60 -29.54
C GLU A 77 4.52 8.02 -28.56
N VAL A 78 4.32 7.26 -27.47
CA VAL A 78 3.35 7.60 -26.43
C VAL A 78 3.73 8.90 -25.70
N ILE A 79 5.02 9.09 -25.39
CA ILE A 79 5.51 10.33 -24.79
C ILE A 79 5.34 11.51 -25.74
N HIS A 80 5.71 11.33 -27.02
CA HIS A 80 5.51 12.35 -28.05
C HIS A 80 4.05 12.75 -28.15
N ARG A 81 3.14 11.77 -28.26
CA ARG A 81 1.69 12.00 -28.26
C ARG A 81 1.22 12.77 -27.04
N ALA A 82 1.69 12.41 -25.83
CA ALA A 82 1.30 13.09 -24.61
C ALA A 82 1.68 14.58 -24.63
N LEU A 83 2.87 14.91 -25.16
CA LEU A 83 3.37 16.27 -25.25
C LEU A 83 2.60 17.12 -26.27
N ILE A 84 2.16 16.53 -27.39
CA ILE A 84 1.43 17.24 -28.46
C ILE A 84 -0.10 17.10 -28.37
N MET A 85 -0.63 16.39 -27.36
CA MET A 85 -2.06 16.12 -27.23
C MET A 85 -2.86 17.44 -27.19
N PRO A 86 -3.93 17.58 -28.00
CA PRO A 86 -4.81 18.75 -27.97
C PRO A 86 -5.48 18.95 -26.60
N GLU A 87 -5.71 20.21 -26.22
CA GLU A 87 -6.26 20.60 -24.90
C GLU A 87 -7.63 19.98 -24.61
N ASP A 88 -8.50 19.87 -25.64
CA ASP A 88 -9.81 19.23 -25.54
C ASP A 88 -9.68 17.74 -25.19
N GLU A 89 -8.77 17.01 -25.85
CA GLU A 89 -8.50 15.61 -25.52
C GLU A 89 -7.94 15.47 -24.10
N ARG A 90 -7.00 16.33 -23.69
CA ARG A 90 -6.43 16.33 -22.33
C ARG A 90 -7.52 16.52 -21.27
N THR A 91 -8.40 17.50 -21.51
CA THR A 91 -9.49 17.85 -20.59
C THR A 91 -10.48 16.70 -20.44
N VAL A 92 -10.89 16.08 -21.55
CA VAL A 92 -11.82 14.93 -21.51
C VAL A 92 -11.22 13.74 -20.76
N ARG A 93 -9.96 13.40 -21.06
CA ARG A 93 -9.26 12.29 -20.38
C ARG A 93 -9.13 12.55 -18.88
N MET A 94 -8.63 13.73 -18.51
CA MET A 94 -8.39 14.06 -17.10
C MET A 94 -9.69 14.14 -16.29
N ASN A 95 -10.76 14.70 -16.85
CA ASN A 95 -12.05 14.75 -16.16
C ASN A 95 -12.60 13.35 -15.88
N ASN A 96 -12.43 12.41 -16.82
CA ASN A 96 -12.83 11.02 -16.61
C ASN A 96 -11.96 10.31 -15.56
N LEU A 97 -10.64 10.51 -15.60
CA LEU A 97 -9.73 9.99 -14.58
C LEU A 97 -10.12 10.51 -13.19
N ARG A 98 -10.29 11.82 -13.03
CA ARG A 98 -10.66 12.44 -11.75
C ARG A 98 -12.00 11.96 -11.23
N ARG A 99 -13.02 11.85 -12.09
CA ARG A 99 -14.33 11.31 -11.72
C ARG A 99 -14.24 9.87 -11.22
N ARG A 100 -13.44 9.03 -11.88
CA ARG A 100 -13.21 7.63 -11.47
C ARG A 100 -12.52 7.56 -10.11
N GLU A 101 -11.50 8.37 -9.90
CA GLU A 101 -10.75 8.41 -8.65
C GLU A 101 -11.60 8.92 -7.48
N GLN A 102 -12.54 9.84 -7.73
CA GLN A 102 -13.52 10.27 -6.71
C GLN A 102 -14.53 9.18 -6.32
N LEU A 103 -14.83 8.23 -7.21
CA LEU A 103 -15.76 7.13 -6.94
C LEU A 103 -15.08 5.92 -6.28
N ASN A 104 -13.80 5.72 -6.58
CA ASN A 104 -12.99 4.60 -6.12
C ASN A 104 -11.94 5.06 -5.12
N ASP A 105 -12.39 5.79 -4.10
CA ASP A 105 -11.55 6.25 -2.99
C ASP A 105 -11.24 5.11 -2.00
N VAL A 106 -10.45 5.43 -0.98
CA VAL A 106 -10.03 4.47 0.06
C VAL A 106 -11.23 3.93 0.84
N ASP A 107 -12.26 4.75 1.06
CA ASP A 107 -13.46 4.36 1.78
C ASP A 107 -14.31 3.36 0.97
N SER A 108 -14.46 3.62 -0.33
CA SER A 108 -15.13 2.73 -1.28
C SER A 108 -14.41 1.38 -1.38
N TRP A 109 -13.08 1.41 -1.45
CA TRP A 109 -12.25 0.22 -1.44
C TRP A 109 -12.39 -0.57 -0.12
N MET A 110 -12.31 0.10 1.04
CA MET A 110 -12.47 -0.54 2.36
C MET A 110 -13.84 -1.19 2.52
N LYS A 111 -14.92 -0.48 2.16
CA LYS A 111 -16.28 -1.02 2.18
C LYS A 111 -16.43 -2.25 1.29
N SER A 112 -15.84 -2.21 0.10
CA SER A 112 -15.90 -3.34 -0.85
C SER A 112 -15.14 -4.56 -0.31
N PHE A 113 -13.99 -4.33 0.33
CA PHE A 113 -13.22 -5.39 0.95
C PHE A 113 -13.95 -6.01 2.14
N LEU A 114 -14.46 -5.19 3.07
CA LEU A 114 -15.23 -5.68 4.22
C LEU A 114 -16.48 -6.42 3.77
N LYS A 115 -17.21 -5.89 2.78
CA LYS A 115 -18.36 -6.59 2.19
C LYS A 115 -17.98 -7.95 1.61
N ALA A 116 -16.82 -8.05 0.94
CA ALA A 116 -16.35 -9.32 0.42
C ALA A 116 -15.98 -10.32 1.53
N MET A 117 -15.44 -9.84 2.65
CA MET A 117 -15.19 -10.65 3.84
C MET A 117 -16.48 -11.09 4.53
N ASP A 118 -17.39 -10.17 4.82
CA ASP A 118 -18.68 -10.46 5.47
C ASP A 118 -19.54 -11.36 4.57
N SER A 119 -19.43 -11.27 3.24
CA SER A 119 -20.13 -12.19 2.33
C SER A 119 -19.63 -13.65 2.39
N LEU A 120 -18.50 -13.91 3.08
CA LEU A 120 -18.06 -15.26 3.42
C LEU A 120 -18.69 -15.78 4.72
N GLU A 121 -19.34 -14.89 5.49
CA GLU A 121 -20.07 -15.18 6.74
C GLU A 121 -21.56 -14.79 6.54
N GLU A 122 -22.33 -15.71 5.98
CA GLU A 122 -23.75 -15.62 5.59
C GLU A 122 -24.63 -14.46 6.17
N GLU A 123 -25.34 -13.78 5.26
CA GLU A 123 -26.62 -13.06 5.47
C GLU A 123 -26.78 -12.25 6.77
N ALA A 124 -26.18 -11.07 6.86
CA ALA A 124 -26.65 -10.03 7.77
C ALA A 124 -27.01 -8.75 6.99
N ASP A 125 -28.31 -8.50 6.92
CA ASP A 125 -28.89 -7.23 6.46
C ASP A 125 -28.35 -6.04 7.27
N ASP A 126 -28.16 -4.92 6.57
CA ASP A 126 -27.85 -3.57 7.06
C ASP A 126 -26.37 -3.25 7.36
N ILE A 127 -25.64 -2.79 6.32
CA ILE A 127 -24.33 -2.15 6.47
C ILE A 127 -24.54 -0.70 6.95
N GLY A 128 -24.92 -0.56 8.23
CA GLY A 128 -24.59 0.63 9.00
C GLY A 128 -23.08 0.67 9.18
N ALA A 129 -22.46 1.87 9.08
CA ALA A 129 -21.02 2.05 9.17
C ALA A 129 -20.41 1.21 10.31
N THR A 130 -19.77 0.10 9.96
CA THR A 130 -19.15 -0.81 10.91
C THR A 130 -17.95 -0.08 11.51
N SER A 131 -18.19 0.64 12.61
CA SER A 131 -17.12 1.03 13.51
C SER A 131 -16.55 -0.26 14.04
N MET A 132 -15.45 -0.73 13.44
CA MET A 132 -14.72 -1.85 14.00
C MET A 132 -14.31 -1.49 15.42
N GLN A 133 -15.00 -2.10 16.38
CA GLN A 133 -14.63 -2.01 17.77
C GLN A 133 -13.26 -2.67 17.89
N PRO A 134 -12.33 -2.10 18.68
CA PRO A 134 -11.06 -2.74 18.95
C PRO A 134 -11.31 -4.18 19.42
N VAL A 135 -10.63 -5.14 18.79
CA VAL A 135 -10.72 -6.56 19.18
C VAL A 135 -10.33 -6.67 20.65
N THR A 136 -11.22 -7.20 21.47
CA THR A 136 -10.97 -7.40 22.89
C THR A 136 -10.24 -8.73 23.11
N ILE A 137 -9.58 -8.89 24.26
CA ILE A 137 -8.88 -10.14 24.62
C ILE A 137 -9.83 -11.35 24.55
N ASP A 138 -11.10 -11.17 24.91
CA ASP A 138 -12.09 -12.24 24.91
C ASP A 138 -12.43 -12.72 23.47
N ASP A 139 -12.39 -11.82 22.48
CA ASP A 139 -12.59 -12.14 21.07
C ASP A 139 -11.42 -12.98 20.50
N PHE A 140 -10.20 -12.77 21.01
CA PHE A 140 -9.03 -13.52 20.57
C PHE A 140 -9.11 -15.00 20.96
N ASP A 141 -9.52 -15.30 22.19
CA ASP A 141 -9.62 -16.68 22.67
C ASP A 141 -10.71 -17.44 21.91
N GLU A 142 -11.86 -16.82 21.66
CA GLU A 142 -12.94 -17.46 20.90
C GLU A 142 -12.56 -17.69 19.42
N TYR A 143 -11.85 -16.74 18.81
CA TYR A 143 -11.49 -16.82 17.39
C TYR A 143 -10.30 -17.75 17.16
N LEU A 144 -9.20 -17.57 17.91
CA LEU A 144 -7.97 -18.32 17.70
C LEU A 144 -8.05 -19.76 18.20
N SER A 145 -8.83 -20.06 19.24
CA SER A 145 -8.95 -21.44 19.77
C SER A 145 -9.51 -22.42 18.73
N LYS A 146 -10.26 -21.93 17.73
CA LYS A 146 -10.80 -22.72 16.61
C LYS A 146 -9.73 -23.13 15.60
N TYR A 147 -8.64 -22.37 15.50
CA TYR A 147 -7.58 -22.55 14.48
C TYR A 147 -6.23 -22.99 15.07
N ILE A 148 -5.95 -22.66 16.33
CA ILE A 148 -4.72 -23.04 17.03
C ILE A 148 -4.95 -24.36 17.79
N GLY A 149 -4.69 -25.47 17.11
CA GLY A 149 -4.62 -26.79 17.73
C GLY A 149 -3.22 -27.15 18.23
N TYR A 150 -3.12 -28.06 19.20
CA TYR A 150 -1.86 -28.54 19.83
C TYR A 150 -0.82 -29.18 18.90
N THR A 151 -1.10 -29.34 17.60
CA THR A 151 -0.24 -30.08 16.65
C THR A 151 0.18 -29.27 15.42
N GLN A 152 -0.27 -28.01 15.29
CA GLN A 152 0.06 -27.20 14.12
C GLN A 152 1.19 -26.21 14.41
N LYS A 153 2.12 -26.09 13.46
CA LYS A 153 3.14 -25.04 13.49
C LYS A 153 2.49 -23.71 13.14
N LEU A 154 2.56 -22.74 14.04
CA LEU A 154 2.02 -21.40 13.88
C LEU A 154 3.03 -20.53 13.12
N ALA A 155 2.63 -19.88 12.03
CA ALA A 155 3.44 -18.86 11.37
C ALA A 155 2.87 -17.46 11.63
N LEU A 156 3.66 -16.60 12.26
CA LEU A 156 3.35 -15.20 12.55
C LEU A 156 4.14 -14.29 11.61
N MET A 157 3.43 -13.53 10.79
CA MET A 157 3.98 -12.56 9.86
C MET A 157 3.55 -11.17 10.30
N LEU A 158 4.47 -10.39 10.87
CA LEU A 158 4.17 -9.15 11.58
C LEU A 158 4.76 -7.95 10.85
N ASP A 159 3.95 -6.94 10.56
CA ASP A 159 4.46 -5.66 10.06
C ASP A 159 5.28 -4.94 11.15
N TYR A 160 6.25 -4.10 10.77
CA TYR A 160 7.06 -3.37 11.75
C TYR A 160 6.37 -2.08 12.19
N ASP A 161 6.05 -1.20 11.25
CA ASP A 161 5.56 0.14 11.52
C ASP A 161 4.06 0.14 11.82
N GLY A 162 3.66 0.65 12.99
CA GLY A 162 2.26 0.67 13.42
C GLY A 162 1.72 -0.65 13.96
N THR A 163 2.46 -1.77 13.83
CA THR A 163 2.14 -3.06 14.46
C THR A 163 3.10 -3.37 15.61
N LEU A 164 4.40 -3.45 15.35
CA LEU A 164 5.40 -3.77 16.37
C LEU A 164 5.96 -2.51 17.04
N ALA A 165 6.19 -1.46 16.26
CA ALA A 165 6.62 -0.14 16.74
C ALA A 165 5.48 0.88 16.55
N PRO A 166 5.18 1.73 17.54
CA PRO A 166 4.21 2.81 17.35
C PRO A 166 4.53 3.69 16.14
N ILE A 167 3.51 4.17 15.45
CA ILE A 167 3.69 5.06 14.28
C ILE A 167 4.42 6.33 14.76
N ALA A 168 5.58 6.59 14.16
CA ALA A 168 6.38 7.76 14.44
C ALA A 168 6.38 8.72 13.23
N PRO A 169 6.48 10.05 13.45
CA PRO A 169 6.51 11.03 12.38
C PRO A 169 7.76 10.93 11.49
N HIS A 170 8.82 10.28 12.00
CA HIS A 170 10.00 9.94 11.22
C HIS A 170 10.35 8.46 11.42
N PRO A 171 10.69 7.71 10.35
CA PRO A 171 11.00 6.28 10.45
C PRO A 171 12.07 5.96 11.50
N ASP A 172 13.14 6.75 11.57
CA ASP A 172 14.25 6.52 12.53
C ASP A 172 13.83 6.65 14.00
N LEU A 173 12.66 7.22 14.28
CA LEU A 173 12.13 7.38 15.65
C LEU A 173 11.19 6.24 16.05
N ALA A 174 10.80 5.35 15.13
CA ALA A 174 9.95 4.22 15.46
C ALA A 174 10.75 3.20 16.27
N THR A 175 10.56 3.13 17.58
CA THR A 175 11.30 2.19 18.44
C THR A 175 10.41 1.04 18.87
N LEU A 176 10.93 -0.19 18.76
CA LEU A 176 10.26 -1.38 19.29
C LEU A 176 10.19 -1.30 20.82
N PRO A 177 8.98 -1.27 21.43
CA PRO A 177 8.84 -1.27 22.88
C PRO A 177 9.47 -2.52 23.50
N LEU A 178 10.05 -2.36 24.71
CA LEU A 178 10.78 -3.44 25.36
C LEU A 178 9.87 -4.65 25.67
N GLU A 179 8.62 -4.39 26.04
CA GLU A 179 7.61 -5.43 26.28
C GLU A 179 7.32 -6.25 25.02
N THR A 180 7.10 -5.60 23.88
CA THR A 180 6.92 -6.25 22.57
C THR A 180 8.15 -7.08 22.21
N LYS A 181 9.34 -6.55 22.45
CA LYS A 181 10.61 -7.27 22.22
C LYS A 181 10.70 -8.54 23.07
N HIS A 182 10.34 -8.48 24.34
CA HIS A 182 10.33 -9.66 25.22
C HIS A 182 9.31 -10.71 24.78
N THR A 183 8.14 -10.29 24.31
CA THR A 183 7.13 -11.21 23.75
C THR A 183 7.63 -11.90 22.49
N LEU A 184 8.23 -11.15 21.56
CA LEU A 184 8.84 -11.71 20.34
C LEU A 184 9.95 -12.71 20.68
N GLN A 185 10.79 -12.41 21.67
CA GLN A 185 11.81 -13.33 22.18
C GLN A 185 11.20 -14.63 22.70
N ARG A 186 10.15 -14.53 23.53
CA ARG A 186 9.47 -15.72 24.08
C ARG A 186 8.89 -16.59 22.97
N LEU A 187 8.18 -15.99 22.03
CA LEU A 187 7.59 -16.70 20.90
C LEU A 187 8.66 -17.33 20.00
N SER A 188 9.80 -16.64 19.79
CA SER A 188 10.89 -17.17 18.96
C SER A 188 11.56 -18.43 19.51
N ASN A 189 11.47 -18.65 20.83
CA ASN A 189 12.01 -19.82 21.50
C ASN A 189 11.04 -21.01 21.48
N MET A 190 9.83 -20.84 20.95
CA MET A 190 8.86 -21.93 20.81
C MET A 190 9.11 -22.68 19.50
N SER A 191 9.36 -24.00 19.56
CA SER A 191 9.69 -24.82 18.38
C SER A 191 8.58 -24.89 17.34
N ASP A 192 7.35 -24.62 17.77
CA ASP A 192 6.14 -24.72 16.96
C ASP A 192 5.66 -23.35 16.48
N VAL A 193 6.43 -22.29 16.72
CA VAL A 193 6.12 -20.92 16.27
C VAL A 193 7.22 -20.43 15.33
N TYR A 194 6.82 -20.09 14.12
CA TYR A 194 7.64 -19.43 13.13
C TYR A 194 7.30 -17.94 13.09
N ILE A 195 8.29 -17.05 13.22
CA ILE A 195 8.07 -15.60 13.20
C ILE A 195 8.83 -14.99 12.04
N ALA A 196 8.15 -14.13 11.27
CA ALA A 196 8.75 -13.26 10.27
C ALA A 196 8.29 -11.82 10.50
N ILE A 197 9.24 -10.88 10.40
CA ILE A 197 8.95 -9.45 10.41
C ILE A 197 8.96 -8.96 8.98
N ILE A 198 7.89 -8.27 8.59
CA ILE A 198 7.72 -7.67 7.28
C ILE A 198 7.85 -6.16 7.43
N SER A 199 8.60 -5.52 6.54
CA SER A 199 8.78 -4.08 6.56
C SER A 199 9.18 -3.58 5.17
N GLY A 200 8.75 -2.37 4.83
CA GLY A 200 9.25 -1.64 3.66
C GLY A 200 10.65 -1.02 3.87
N ARG A 201 11.21 -1.10 5.08
CA ARG A 201 12.54 -0.57 5.42
C ARG A 201 13.67 -1.47 4.93
N ASN A 202 14.87 -0.92 4.85
CA ASN A 202 16.08 -1.70 4.56
C ASN A 202 16.28 -2.80 5.62
N VAL A 203 16.66 -4.00 5.17
CA VAL A 203 16.85 -5.18 6.03
C VAL A 203 17.82 -4.94 7.19
N ASP A 204 18.93 -4.25 6.96
CA ASP A 204 19.92 -4.00 7.99
C ASP A 204 19.41 -3.00 9.03
N ASN A 205 18.60 -2.03 8.59
CA ASN A 205 17.92 -1.08 9.47
C ASN A 205 16.94 -1.81 10.40
N VAL A 206 16.07 -2.67 9.86
CA VAL A 206 15.10 -3.44 10.67
C VAL A 206 15.82 -4.38 11.64
N LYS A 207 16.88 -5.08 11.20
CA LYS A 207 17.67 -5.96 12.07
C LYS A 207 18.26 -5.22 13.27
N ASN A 208 18.83 -4.04 13.05
CA ASN A 208 19.38 -3.22 14.13
C ASN A 208 18.29 -2.77 15.10
N MET A 209 17.13 -2.35 14.57
CA MET A 209 16.03 -1.85 15.40
C MET A 209 15.33 -2.94 16.21
N VAL A 210 15.22 -4.15 15.66
CA VAL A 210 14.64 -5.31 16.37
C VAL A 210 15.66 -5.88 17.37
N SER A 211 16.96 -5.85 17.05
CA SER A 211 18.04 -6.35 17.93
C SER A 211 17.80 -7.81 18.40
N LEU A 212 17.23 -8.65 17.54
CA LEU A 212 17.00 -10.09 17.75
C LEU A 212 17.69 -10.88 16.65
N PHE A 213 19.02 -11.02 16.76
CA PHE A 213 19.85 -11.61 15.71
C PHE A 213 19.52 -13.08 15.39
N ASP A 214 18.94 -13.82 16.33
CA ASP A 214 18.54 -15.23 16.15
C ASP A 214 17.20 -15.41 15.42
N LEU A 215 16.36 -14.37 15.37
CA LEU A 215 15.06 -14.38 14.67
C LEU A 215 15.20 -14.12 13.17
N CYS A 216 16.31 -13.50 12.75
CA CYS A 216 16.60 -13.25 11.35
C CYS A 216 17.45 -14.37 10.75
N ARG A 217 16.85 -15.55 10.54
CA ARG A 217 17.50 -16.54 9.67
C ARG A 217 17.63 -15.94 8.25
N PRO A 218 18.77 -16.11 7.55
CA PRO A 218 19.10 -15.41 6.30
C PRO A 218 18.18 -15.71 5.10
N TYR A 219 17.12 -16.50 5.27
CA TYR A 219 16.30 -17.02 4.17
C TYR A 219 14.80 -16.71 4.22
N LEU A 220 14.32 -15.87 5.15
CA LEU A 220 12.88 -15.54 5.19
C LEU A 220 12.60 -14.07 5.51
N ILE A 221 13.38 -13.18 4.89
CA ILE A 221 12.83 -11.90 4.46
C ILE A 221 12.40 -12.14 3.03
N PHE A 222 11.15 -12.58 2.87
CA PHE A 222 10.58 -12.68 1.54
C PHE A 222 10.49 -11.27 0.97
N ASN A 223 11.36 -10.99 0.01
CA ASN A 223 11.22 -9.88 -0.91
C ASN A 223 10.11 -10.24 -1.92
N PHE A 224 8.91 -10.54 -1.41
CA PHE A 224 7.73 -10.67 -2.25
C PHE A 224 7.05 -9.32 -2.34
N ARG A 225 7.02 -8.83 -3.56
CA ARG A 225 6.04 -7.92 -4.13
C ARG A 225 4.65 -8.60 -4.08
N VAL A 226 4.13 -8.91 -2.89
CA VAL A 226 2.70 -9.22 -2.68
C VAL A 226 1.99 -7.88 -2.50
N VAL A 227 0.85 -7.76 -3.16
CA VAL A 227 -0.08 -6.64 -3.07
C VAL A 227 -0.39 -6.36 -1.60
N TYR A 228 0.27 -5.35 -1.01
CA TYR A 228 -0.12 -4.83 0.28
C TYR A 228 -1.27 -3.86 0.07
N THR A 229 -2.44 -4.41 0.33
CA THR A 229 -3.60 -3.67 0.78
C THR A 229 -3.28 -3.00 2.12
N TYR A 230 -3.27 -1.67 2.18
CA TYR A 230 -3.10 -0.91 3.42
C TYR A 230 -4.34 -1.08 4.31
N PHE A 231 -4.19 -1.74 5.46
CA PHE A 231 -5.11 -1.61 6.60
C PHE A 231 -4.41 -0.84 7.71
N LYS A 232 -4.72 0.45 7.85
CA LYS A 232 -4.38 1.23 9.04
C LYS A 232 -5.52 1.08 10.05
N TYR A 233 -5.33 0.27 11.09
CA TYR A 233 -6.12 0.41 12.31
C TYR A 233 -5.44 1.43 13.21
N THR A 234 -6.06 2.59 13.38
CA THR A 234 -5.72 3.52 14.45
C THR A 234 -6.38 2.99 15.72
N ILE A 235 -5.61 2.39 16.61
CA ILE A 235 -6.09 2.08 17.96
C ILE A 235 -6.07 3.41 18.71
N GLY A 236 -7.25 4.02 18.89
CA GLY A 236 -7.42 5.23 19.68
C GLY A 236 -7.16 4.94 21.16
N THR A 237 -6.40 5.84 21.80
CA THR A 237 -6.46 6.10 23.24
C THR A 237 -7.48 7.18 23.52
#